data_AF-A0A8H7RZ36-F1
#
_entry.id   AF-A0A8H7RZ36-F1
#
_cell.length_a   1.000
_cell.length_b   1.000
_cell.length_c   1.000
_cell.angle_alpha   90.00
_cell.angle_beta   90.00
_cell.angle_gamma   90.00
#
_symmetry.space_group_name_H-M   'P 1'
#
loop_
_entity.id
_entity.type
_entity.pdbx_description
1 polymer ?
#
loop_
_entity_poly.entity_id
_entity_poly.type
_entity_poly.pdbx_seq_one_letter_code
_entity_poly.pdbx_strand_id
1 'polypeptide(L)'
;MTIYFTLTFTLLVLEMLVFCLVVLPLPMHWRRAMMRAFRSSPVMENILGCKGFVRSQDHFRNYSYYIDTFNRLQRIGEEAEQEEGHHHDYSFEASLKAKRFYAQRNLYLTGFTLFLSLILERTTALVVDMLEREEQLQHMKKESAIANEDADRLAEIDSSYKKQVAGLQTEITALKKQTPDFESLKKRAAQQSTEYDQLVKERDALLKK
;
A
#
# COMPACT_ATOMS: atom_id res chain seq x y z
N MET A 1 37.37 -30.11 9.96
CA MET A 1 36.27 -29.92 10.93
C MET A 1 35.90 -28.46 11.09
N THR A 2 36.85 -27.53 11.21
CA THR A 2 36.58 -26.10 11.52
C THR A 2 35.86 -25.33 10.41
N ILE A 3 36.17 -25.57 9.13
CA ILE A 3 35.63 -24.76 8.01
C ILE A 3 34.11 -24.84 7.90
N TYR A 4 33.52 -26.05 8.03
CA TYR A 4 32.07 -26.22 8.02
C TYR A 4 31.39 -25.46 9.16
N PHE A 5 31.98 -25.48 10.35
CA PHE A 5 31.43 -24.79 11.52
C PHE A 5 31.61 -23.28 11.47
N THR A 6 32.72 -22.80 10.90
CA THR A 6 32.91 -21.37 10.63
C THR A 6 31.91 -20.88 9.59
N LEU A 7 31.63 -21.68 8.55
CA LEU A 7 30.61 -21.35 7.55
C LEU A 7 29.21 -21.28 8.15
N THR A 8 28.79 -22.28 8.94
CA THR A 8 27.47 -22.26 9.59
C THR A 8 27.34 -21.12 10.58
N PHE A 9 28.39 -20.83 11.35
CA PHE A 9 28.41 -19.69 12.26
C PHE A 9 28.33 -18.34 11.52
N THR A 10 29.07 -18.19 10.43
CA THR A 10 29.04 -16.96 9.62
C THR A 10 27.67 -16.77 8.98
N LEU A 11 27.06 -17.85 8.49
CA LEU A 11 25.70 -17.84 7.95
C LEU A 11 24.68 -17.47 9.03
N LEU A 12 24.81 -18.00 10.25
CA LEU A 12 23.97 -17.66 11.40
C LEU A 12 24.07 -16.17 11.78
N VAL A 13 25.29 -15.64 11.87
CA VAL A 13 25.51 -14.22 12.19
C VAL A 13 24.93 -13.33 11.09
N LEU A 14 25.10 -13.69 9.83
CA LEU A 14 24.53 -12.97 8.70
C LEU A 14 22.99 -13.00 8.74
N GLU A 15 22.40 -14.18 8.94
CA GLU A 15 20.94 -14.31 9.06
C GLU A 15 20.40 -13.53 10.26
N MET A 16 21.07 -13.55 11.41
CA MET A 16 20.71 -12.75 12.57
C MET A 16 20.74 -11.25 12.26
N LEU A 17 21.77 -10.77 11.55
CA LEU A 17 21.85 -9.37 11.14
C LEU A 17 20.73 -8.99 10.16
N VAL A 18 20.45 -9.84 9.17
CA VAL A 18 19.35 -9.64 8.22
C VAL A 18 18.01 -9.65 8.96
N PHE A 19 17.81 -10.56 9.90
CA PHE A 19 16.61 -10.65 10.72
C PHE A 19 16.41 -9.41 11.57
N CYS A 20 17.45 -8.96 12.28
CA CYS A 20 17.39 -7.71 13.04
C CYS A 20 17.07 -6.51 12.14
N LEU A 21 17.63 -6.46 10.93
CA LEU A 21 17.37 -5.39 9.96
C LEU A 21 15.91 -5.43 9.49
N VAL A 22 15.36 -6.61 9.20
CA VAL A 22 13.97 -6.79 8.71
C VAL A 22 12.93 -6.61 9.82
N VAL A 23 13.20 -7.07 11.04
CA VAL A 23 12.27 -7.00 12.19
C VAL A 23 12.25 -5.64 12.85
N LEU A 24 13.36 -4.89 12.80
CA LEU A 24 13.32 -3.50 13.22
C LEU A 24 12.21 -2.79 12.43
N PRO A 25 11.30 -2.05 13.09
CA PRO A 25 10.29 -1.25 12.41
C PRO A 25 11.00 -0.13 11.64
N LEU A 26 11.48 -0.45 10.44
CA LEU A 26 12.27 0.45 9.61
C LEU A 26 11.40 1.66 9.24
N PRO A 27 11.93 2.88 9.41
CA PRO A 27 11.18 4.08 9.10
C PRO A 27 10.87 4.17 7.59
N MET A 28 9.71 4.75 7.27
CA MET A 28 9.00 4.66 5.96
C MET A 28 9.83 5.00 4.70
N HIS A 29 10.94 5.72 4.86
CA HIS A 29 11.85 6.06 3.78
C HIS A 29 12.76 4.87 3.38
N TRP A 30 13.22 4.08 4.35
CA TRP A 30 13.98 2.84 4.08
C TRP A 30 13.08 1.73 3.55
N ARG A 31 11.83 1.63 4.03
CA ARG A 31 10.82 0.71 3.49
C ARG A 31 10.57 0.92 1.99
N ARG A 32 10.40 2.19 1.58
CA ARG A 32 10.25 2.54 0.15
C ARG A 32 11.53 2.34 -0.65
N ALA A 33 12.70 2.60 -0.05
CA ALA A 33 13.99 2.32 -0.69
C ALA A 33 14.23 0.80 -0.87
N MET A 34 13.85 -0.02 0.11
CA MET A 34 13.91 -1.48 0.03
C MET A 34 12.93 -2.00 -1.02
N MET A 35 11.70 -1.50 -1.09
CA MET A 35 10.77 -1.82 -2.17
C MET A 35 11.27 -1.36 -3.55
N ARG A 36 11.95 -0.20 -3.65
CA ARG A 36 12.60 0.21 -4.90
C ARG A 36 13.80 -0.66 -5.24
N ALA A 37 14.60 -1.10 -4.28
CA ALA A 37 15.72 -2.01 -4.52
C ALA A 37 15.20 -3.41 -4.92
N PHE A 38 14.12 -3.90 -4.30
CA PHE A 38 13.46 -5.14 -4.67
C PHE A 38 12.75 -5.04 -6.04
N ARG A 39 12.03 -3.93 -6.31
CA ARG A 39 11.34 -3.67 -7.60
C ARG A 39 12.29 -3.31 -8.74
N SER A 40 13.42 -2.65 -8.48
CA SER A 40 14.40 -2.23 -9.51
C SER A 40 15.33 -3.35 -9.93
N SER A 41 15.34 -4.48 -9.22
CA SER A 41 16.00 -5.67 -9.74
C SER A 41 15.12 -6.27 -10.86
N PRO A 42 15.61 -6.43 -12.11
CA PRO A 42 14.89 -7.06 -13.25
C PRO A 42 14.56 -8.55 -13.02
N VAL A 43 14.80 -8.98 -11.79
CA VAL A 43 14.45 -10.23 -11.16
C VAL A 43 12.92 -10.31 -11.05
N MET A 44 12.19 -9.29 -10.60
CA MET A 44 10.80 -9.46 -10.13
C MET A 44 9.73 -9.83 -11.20
N GLU A 45 9.96 -9.57 -12.50
CA GLU A 45 9.01 -9.94 -13.57
C GLU A 45 9.07 -11.41 -13.99
N ASN A 46 10.25 -12.05 -13.92
CA ASN A 46 10.42 -13.46 -14.31
C ASN A 46 10.42 -14.43 -13.11
N ILE A 47 10.19 -13.93 -11.90
CA ILE A 47 10.57 -14.61 -10.64
C ILE A 47 9.41 -14.88 -9.68
N LEU A 48 8.19 -14.51 -10.02
CA LEU A 48 7.03 -14.97 -9.26
C LEU A 48 6.90 -16.51 -9.29
N GLY A 49 7.40 -17.18 -10.34
CA GLY A 49 7.54 -18.64 -10.38
C GLY A 49 8.89 -19.16 -9.83
N CYS A 50 10.00 -18.53 -10.21
CA CYS A 50 11.33 -19.06 -9.92
C CYS A 50 11.92 -18.70 -8.54
N LYS A 51 11.51 -17.60 -7.87
CA LYS A 51 11.99 -17.31 -6.49
C LYS A 51 11.48 -18.35 -5.51
N GLY A 52 10.22 -18.77 -5.65
CA GLY A 52 9.66 -19.84 -4.81
C GLY A 52 10.53 -21.09 -4.90
N PHE A 53 10.91 -21.50 -6.12
CA PHE A 53 11.79 -22.65 -6.34
C PHE A 53 13.20 -22.47 -5.74
N VAL A 54 13.87 -21.34 -6.01
CA VAL A 54 15.24 -21.10 -5.49
C VAL A 54 15.25 -20.95 -3.97
N ARG A 55 14.24 -20.29 -3.39
CA ARG A 55 14.12 -20.10 -1.93
C ARG A 55 13.73 -21.40 -1.22
N SER A 56 12.85 -22.20 -1.83
CA SER A 56 12.51 -23.54 -1.36
C SER A 56 13.71 -24.49 -1.44
N GLN A 57 14.55 -24.35 -2.48
CA GLN A 57 15.77 -25.12 -2.64
C GLN A 57 16.81 -24.78 -1.56
N ASP A 58 16.93 -23.51 -1.17
CA ASP A 58 17.80 -23.08 -0.08
C ASP A 58 17.33 -23.63 1.28
N HIS A 59 16.01 -23.58 1.53
CA HIS A 59 15.40 -24.19 2.70
C HIS A 59 15.59 -25.70 2.77
N PHE A 60 15.39 -26.39 1.64
CA PHE A 60 15.61 -27.83 1.54
C PHE A 60 17.08 -28.21 1.75
N ARG A 61 18.02 -27.40 1.23
CA ARG A 61 19.46 -27.59 1.46
C ARG A 61 19.80 -27.44 2.94
N ASN A 62 19.33 -26.38 3.60
CA ASN A 62 19.58 -26.15 5.02
C ASN A 62 18.93 -27.24 5.89
N TYR A 63 17.75 -27.72 5.52
CA TYR A 63 17.07 -28.85 6.17
C TYR A 63 17.82 -30.17 6.00
N SER A 64 18.27 -30.47 4.78
CA SER A 64 19.09 -31.67 4.49
C SER A 64 20.41 -31.64 5.26
N TYR A 65 21.04 -30.46 5.38
CA TYR A 65 22.26 -30.27 6.17
C TYR A 65 22.04 -30.48 7.68
N TYR A 66 20.87 -30.10 8.20
CA TYR A 66 20.49 -30.41 9.57
C TYR A 66 20.30 -31.92 9.79
N ILE A 67 19.62 -32.61 8.87
CA ILE A 67 19.46 -34.08 8.91
C ILE A 67 20.82 -34.78 8.88
N ASP A 68 21.75 -34.34 8.04
CA ASP A 68 23.11 -34.89 7.97
C ASP A 68 23.85 -34.72 9.32
N THR A 69 23.78 -33.52 9.91
CA THR A 69 24.37 -33.24 11.22
C THR A 69 23.73 -34.06 12.35
N PHE A 70 22.42 -34.29 12.26
CA PHE A 70 21.66 -35.10 13.21
C PHE A 70 22.02 -36.59 13.12
N ASN A 71 22.05 -37.13 11.90
CA ASN A 71 22.46 -38.52 11.65
C ASN A 71 23.89 -38.77 12.10
N ARG A 72 24.78 -37.79 11.90
CA ARG A 72 26.16 -37.87 12.39
C ARG A 72 26.24 -37.85 13.92
N LEU A 73 25.38 -37.09 14.60
CA LEU A 73 25.32 -37.11 16.07
C LEU A 73 24.82 -38.46 16.59
N GLN A 74 23.78 -39.03 15.97
CA GLN A 74 23.27 -40.35 16.34
C GLN A 74 24.34 -41.43 16.18
N ARG A 75 25.06 -41.44 15.06
CA ARG A 75 26.16 -42.37 14.83
C ARG A 75 27.29 -42.24 15.85
N ILE A 76 27.68 -41.02 16.22
CA ILE A 76 28.66 -40.78 17.30
C ILE A 76 28.10 -41.21 18.67
N GLY A 77 26.77 -41.16 18.85
CA GLY A 77 26.08 -41.71 20.00
C GLY A 77 26.23 -43.22 20.10
N GLU A 78 25.91 -43.93 19.02
CA GLU A 78 25.96 -45.40 18.88
C GLU A 78 27.40 -45.95 19.00
N GLU A 79 28.37 -45.34 18.29
CA GLU A 79 29.79 -45.70 18.38
C GLU A 79 30.29 -45.64 19.83
N ALA A 80 29.75 -44.70 20.59
CA ALA A 80 30.13 -44.49 21.97
C ALA A 80 29.28 -45.25 23.00
N GLU A 81 28.22 -45.95 22.59
CA GLU A 81 27.54 -46.97 23.42
C GLU A 81 28.15 -48.37 23.18
N GLN A 82 28.59 -48.67 21.95
CA GLN A 82 29.27 -49.93 21.62
C GLN A 82 30.66 -50.05 22.27
N GLU A 83 31.39 -48.95 22.37
CA GLU A 83 32.76 -48.95 22.92
C GLU A 83 32.80 -48.90 24.46
N GLU A 84 31.70 -48.57 25.13
CA GLU A 84 31.59 -48.75 26.60
C GLU A 84 31.68 -50.24 27.02
N GLY A 85 31.48 -51.17 26.09
CA GLY A 85 31.58 -52.62 26.33
C GLY A 85 32.98 -53.24 26.14
N HIS A 86 33.95 -52.55 25.55
CA HIS A 86 35.26 -53.13 25.20
C HIS A 86 36.44 -52.26 25.68
N HIS A 87 37.08 -52.69 26.78
CA HIS A 87 38.36 -52.22 27.34
C HIS A 87 38.52 -50.71 27.63
N HIS A 88 38.39 -50.36 28.91
CA HIS A 88 38.64 -49.04 29.50
C HIS A 88 40.06 -48.50 29.27
N ASP A 89 40.19 -47.50 28.40
CA ASP A 89 41.22 -46.48 28.49
C ASP A 89 40.55 -45.14 28.84
N TYR A 90 40.88 -44.58 30.01
CA TYR A 90 40.29 -43.33 30.52
C TYR A 90 40.51 -42.15 29.56
N SER A 91 41.63 -42.16 28.82
CA SER A 91 41.97 -41.13 27.83
C SER A 91 41.06 -41.20 26.60
N PHE A 92 40.62 -42.40 26.25
CA PHE A 92 39.74 -42.65 25.13
C PHE A 92 38.30 -42.23 25.45
N GLU A 93 37.80 -42.59 26.63
CA GLU A 93 36.48 -42.13 27.09
C GLU A 93 36.37 -40.61 27.18
N ALA A 94 37.42 -39.93 27.70
CA ALA A 94 37.46 -38.47 27.76
C ALA A 94 37.40 -37.85 26.36
N SER A 95 38.09 -38.45 25.39
CA SER A 95 38.08 -38.01 23.99
C SER A 95 36.72 -38.21 23.32
N LEU A 96 36.03 -39.30 23.66
CA LEU A 96 34.71 -39.64 23.13
C LEU A 96 33.61 -38.73 23.69
N LYS A 97 33.62 -38.50 25.01
CA LYS A 97 32.77 -37.53 25.70
C LYS A 97 32.96 -36.14 25.10
N ALA A 98 34.21 -35.70 24.87
CA ALA A 98 34.49 -34.42 24.21
C ALA A 98 33.88 -34.35 22.80
N LYS A 99 34.05 -35.39 21.95
CA LYS A 99 33.45 -35.44 20.60
C LYS A 99 31.92 -35.35 20.63
N ARG A 100 31.25 -36.02 21.59
CA ARG A 100 29.79 -35.92 21.80
C ARG A 100 29.37 -34.49 22.13
N PHE A 101 30.06 -33.81 23.06
CA PHE A 101 29.77 -32.41 23.39
C PHE A 101 29.95 -31.46 22.19
N TYR A 102 30.99 -31.67 21.39
CA TYR A 102 31.20 -30.88 20.16
C TYR A 102 30.09 -31.11 19.14
N ALA A 103 29.69 -32.36 18.90
CA ALA A 103 28.64 -32.68 17.95
C ALA A 103 27.27 -32.14 18.41
N GLN A 104 26.97 -32.20 19.72
CA GLN A 104 25.73 -31.70 20.30
C GLN A 104 25.60 -30.17 20.14
N ARG A 105 26.65 -29.40 20.49
CA ARG A 105 26.65 -27.94 20.31
C ARG A 105 26.46 -27.54 18.85
N ASN A 106 27.12 -28.27 17.95
CA ASN A 106 27.05 -27.97 16.52
C ASN A 106 25.67 -28.30 15.94
N LEU A 107 24.99 -29.35 16.44
CA LEU A 107 23.60 -29.63 16.09
C LEU A 107 22.66 -28.50 16.53
N TYR A 108 22.81 -27.98 17.75
CA TYR A 108 21.99 -26.85 18.21
C TYR A 108 22.24 -25.58 17.38
N LEU A 109 23.49 -25.32 17.01
CA LEU A 109 23.84 -24.16 16.18
C LEU A 109 23.18 -24.26 14.79
N THR A 110 23.26 -25.43 14.15
CA THR A 110 22.61 -25.69 12.85
C THR A 110 21.08 -25.71 12.95
N GLY A 111 20.52 -26.20 14.06
CA GLY A 111 19.09 -26.17 14.32
C GLY A 111 18.57 -24.74 14.47
N PHE A 112 19.31 -23.88 15.16
CA PHE A 112 18.96 -22.47 15.32
C PHE A 112 19.02 -21.71 13.99
N THR A 113 20.01 -21.95 13.12
CA THR A 113 20.03 -21.37 11.76
C THR A 113 18.78 -21.77 10.96
N LEU A 114 18.38 -23.03 11.03
CA LEU A 114 17.22 -23.52 10.30
C LEU A 114 15.93 -22.85 10.78
N PHE A 115 15.76 -22.76 12.11
CA PHE A 115 14.64 -22.08 12.72
C PHE A 115 14.59 -20.59 12.32
N LEU A 116 15.74 -19.93 12.33
CA LEU A 116 15.85 -18.54 11.96
C LEU A 116 15.53 -18.29 10.48
N SER A 117 16.03 -19.12 9.58
CA SER A 117 15.71 -19.08 8.15
C SER A 117 14.19 -19.16 7.92
N LEU A 118 13.48 -20.00 8.67
CA LEU A 118 12.03 -20.17 8.53
C LEU A 118 11.25 -18.96 9.04
N ILE A 119 11.67 -18.38 10.16
CA ILE A 119 11.07 -17.15 10.67
C ILE A 119 11.35 -15.98 9.70
N LEU A 120 12.56 -15.89 9.15
CA LEU A 120 12.93 -14.89 8.16
C LEU A 120 12.03 -14.95 6.92
N GLU A 121 11.73 -16.14 6.42
CA GLU A 121 10.79 -16.32 5.31
C GLU A 121 9.40 -15.78 5.65
N ARG A 122 8.85 -16.14 6.81
CA ARG A 122 7.51 -15.66 7.23
C ARG A 122 7.46 -14.17 7.50
N THR A 123 8.47 -13.63 8.17
CA THR A 123 8.56 -12.20 8.51
C THR A 123 8.74 -11.34 7.26
N THR A 124 9.57 -11.77 6.30
CA THR A 124 9.72 -11.03 5.04
C THR A 124 8.44 -10.98 4.22
N ALA A 125 7.68 -12.08 4.13
CA ALA A 125 6.37 -12.09 3.48
C ALA A 125 5.38 -11.17 4.20
N LEU A 126 5.29 -11.26 5.53
CA LEU A 126 4.40 -10.42 6.33
C LEU A 126 4.71 -8.92 6.20
N VAL A 127 6.00 -8.57 6.12
CA VAL A 127 6.43 -7.18 5.92
C VAL A 127 6.01 -6.66 4.54
N VAL A 128 6.09 -7.49 3.49
CA VAL A 128 5.61 -7.11 2.15
C VAL A 128 4.10 -6.89 2.16
N ASP A 129 3.33 -7.80 2.74
CA ASP A 129 1.87 -7.67 2.84
C ASP A 129 1.46 -6.42 3.64
N MET A 130 2.17 -6.12 4.72
CA MET A 130 1.96 -4.91 5.51
C MET A 130 2.21 -3.64 4.68
N LEU A 131 3.26 -3.63 3.86
CA LEU A 131 3.60 -2.50 3.00
C LEU A 131 2.59 -2.26 1.89
N GLU A 132 2.10 -3.31 1.24
CA GLU A 132 1.07 -3.20 0.21
C GLU A 132 -0.23 -2.65 0.79
N ARG A 133 -0.61 -3.11 1.99
CA ARG A 133 -1.78 -2.56 2.71
C ARG A 133 -1.58 -1.10 3.10
N GLU A 134 -0.39 -0.70 3.52
CA GLU A 134 -0.06 0.71 3.79
C GLU A 134 -0.12 1.58 2.52
N GLU A 135 0.36 1.08 1.37
CA GLU A 135 0.30 1.77 0.07
C GLU A 135 -1.14 1.95 -0.40
N GLN A 136 -1.97 0.91 -0.30
CA GLN A 136 -3.41 0.97 -0.58
C GLN A 136 -4.12 1.98 0.32
N LEU A 137 -3.85 1.97 1.64
CA LEU A 137 -4.42 2.96 2.56
C LEU A 137 -3.99 4.39 2.23
N GLN A 138 -2.75 4.62 1.79
CA GLN A 138 -2.32 5.95 1.33
C GLN A 138 -3.00 6.37 0.04
N HIS A 139 -3.24 5.45 -0.90
CA HIS A 139 -3.98 5.73 -2.13
C HIS A 139 -5.43 6.10 -1.84
N MET A 140 -6.13 5.28 -1.05
CA MET A 140 -7.51 5.52 -0.64
C MET A 140 -7.66 6.86 0.12
N LYS A 141 -6.70 7.20 0.98
CA LYS A 141 -6.69 8.50 1.67
C LYS A 141 -6.51 9.68 0.71
N LYS A 142 -5.65 9.54 -0.31
CA LYS A 142 -5.47 10.57 -1.35
C LYS A 142 -6.70 10.72 -2.22
N GLU A 143 -7.29 9.61 -2.67
CA GLU A 143 -8.53 9.63 -3.45
C GLU A 143 -9.70 10.19 -2.64
N SER A 144 -9.81 9.85 -1.35
CA SER A 144 -10.81 10.44 -0.46
C SER A 144 -10.58 11.94 -0.23
N ALA A 145 -9.32 12.39 -0.14
CA ALA A 145 -9.01 13.81 -0.02
C ALA A 145 -9.38 14.57 -1.30
N ILE A 146 -9.09 14.01 -2.47
CA ILE A 146 -9.47 14.58 -3.78
C ILE A 146 -11.01 14.58 -3.90
N ALA A 147 -11.69 13.50 -3.55
CA ALA A 147 -13.15 13.42 -3.61
C ALA A 147 -13.84 14.43 -2.66
N ASN A 148 -13.27 14.67 -1.48
CA ASN A 148 -13.76 15.71 -0.58
C ASN A 148 -13.51 17.12 -1.14
N GLU A 149 -12.33 17.38 -1.71
CA GLU A 149 -12.03 18.66 -2.35
C GLU A 149 -12.93 18.92 -3.57
N ASP A 150 -13.19 17.89 -4.37
CA ASP A 150 -14.12 17.96 -5.51
C ASP A 150 -15.57 18.15 -5.06
N ALA A 151 -15.98 17.51 -3.95
CA ALA A 151 -17.30 17.72 -3.36
C ALA A 151 -17.49 19.15 -2.83
N ASP A 152 -16.48 19.72 -2.17
CA ASP A 152 -16.50 21.12 -1.70
C ASP A 152 -16.58 22.10 -2.87
N ARG A 153 -15.80 21.87 -3.95
CA ARG A 153 -15.88 22.67 -5.18
C ARG A 153 -17.25 22.58 -5.83
N LEU A 154 -17.84 21.38 -5.88
CA LEU A 154 -19.17 21.18 -6.47
C LEU A 154 -20.26 21.89 -5.65
N ALA A 155 -20.16 21.88 -4.32
CA ALA A 155 -21.06 22.59 -3.44
C ALA A 155 -20.96 24.12 -3.61
N GLU A 156 -19.75 24.66 -3.79
CA GLU A 156 -19.54 26.08 -4.06
C GLU A 156 -20.15 26.49 -5.41
N ILE A 157 -19.93 25.69 -6.45
CA ILE A 157 -20.51 25.89 -7.78
C ILE A 157 -22.04 25.86 -7.73
N ASP A 158 -22.65 24.88 -7.05
CA ASP A 158 -24.11 24.78 -6.92
C ASP A 158 -24.69 26.00 -6.18
N SER A 159 -24.00 26.49 -5.14
CA SER A 159 -24.41 27.70 -4.43
C SER A 159 -24.38 28.95 -5.31
N SER A 160 -23.40 29.06 -6.22
CA SER A 160 -23.27 30.16 -7.18
C SER A 160 -24.37 30.09 -8.25
N TYR A 161 -24.62 28.92 -8.83
CA TYR A 161 -25.71 28.73 -9.79
C TYR A 161 -27.06 29.02 -9.15
N LYS A 162 -27.29 28.58 -7.92
CA LYS A 162 -28.54 28.87 -7.20
C LYS A 162 -28.76 30.36 -6.97
N LYS A 163 -27.70 31.12 -6.66
CA LYS A 163 -27.74 32.59 -6.57
C LYS A 163 -28.05 33.23 -7.92
N GLN A 164 -27.40 32.78 -9.00
CA GLN A 164 -27.65 33.29 -10.35
C GLN A 164 -29.08 32.99 -10.82
N VAL A 165 -29.59 31.79 -10.58
CA VAL A 165 -30.97 31.40 -10.90
C VAL A 165 -31.97 32.24 -10.10
N ALA A 166 -31.71 32.49 -8.81
CA ALA A 166 -32.55 33.37 -8.00
C ALA A 166 -32.52 34.82 -8.54
N GLY A 167 -31.34 35.34 -8.90
CA GLY A 167 -31.19 36.67 -9.51
C GLY A 167 -31.96 36.79 -10.84
N LEU A 168 -31.77 35.84 -11.75
CA LEU A 168 -32.48 35.78 -13.03
C LEU A 168 -34.00 35.65 -12.84
N GLN A 169 -34.46 34.87 -11.85
CA GLN A 169 -35.88 34.82 -11.51
C GLN A 169 -36.41 36.17 -11.05
N THR A 170 -35.67 36.90 -10.20
CA THR A 170 -36.08 38.25 -9.79
C THR A 170 -36.15 39.21 -10.98
N GLU A 171 -35.19 39.19 -11.89
CA GLU A 171 -35.22 40.00 -13.12
C GLU A 171 -36.40 39.63 -14.02
N ILE A 172 -36.67 38.34 -14.24
CA ILE A 172 -37.81 37.87 -15.02
C ILE A 172 -39.12 38.35 -14.39
N THR A 173 -39.26 38.31 -13.07
CA THR A 173 -40.46 38.80 -12.39
C THR A 173 -40.60 40.32 -12.47
N ALA A 174 -39.50 41.07 -12.43
CA ALA A 174 -39.49 42.51 -12.60
C ALA A 174 -39.88 42.91 -14.03
N LEU A 175 -39.30 42.25 -15.04
CA LEU A 175 -39.65 42.43 -16.45
C LEU A 175 -41.11 42.06 -16.74
N LYS A 176 -41.60 40.95 -16.17
CA LYS A 176 -43.02 40.56 -16.27
C LYS A 176 -43.98 41.57 -15.67
N LYS A 177 -43.57 42.31 -14.63
CA LYS A 177 -44.38 43.40 -14.07
C LYS A 177 -44.40 44.64 -14.96
N GLN A 178 -43.33 44.89 -15.72
CA GLN A 178 -43.29 46.02 -16.66
C GLN A 178 -44.07 45.77 -17.96
N THR A 179 -44.22 44.52 -18.40
CA THR A 179 -45.03 44.18 -19.58
C THR A 179 -46.48 44.69 -19.56
N PRO A 180 -47.28 44.49 -18.50
CA PRO A 180 -48.65 45.01 -18.46
C PRO A 180 -48.70 46.55 -18.43
N ASP A 181 -47.72 47.20 -17.78
CA ASP A 181 -47.61 48.67 -17.81
C ASP A 181 -47.29 49.16 -19.23
N PHE A 182 -46.38 48.50 -19.94
CA PHE A 182 -46.04 48.82 -21.33
C PHE A 182 -47.23 48.60 -22.28
N GLU A 183 -48.00 47.53 -22.07
CA GLU A 183 -49.20 47.24 -22.85
C GLU A 183 -50.32 48.26 -22.57
N SER A 184 -50.47 48.68 -21.31
CA SER A 184 -51.41 49.74 -20.92
C SER A 184 -51.01 51.10 -21.50
N LEU A 185 -49.71 51.42 -21.52
CA LEU A 185 -49.15 52.62 -22.15
C LEU A 185 -49.39 52.61 -23.66
N LYS A 186 -49.16 51.48 -24.32
CA LYS A 186 -49.43 51.32 -25.76
C LYS A 186 -50.92 51.53 -26.07
N LYS A 187 -51.82 51.01 -25.24
CA LYS A 187 -53.27 51.22 -25.37
C LYS A 187 -53.66 52.69 -25.19
N ARG A 188 -53.11 53.37 -24.18
CA ARG A 188 -53.32 54.81 -23.94
C ARG A 188 -52.81 55.66 -25.10
N ALA A 189 -51.61 55.38 -25.62
CA ALA A 189 -51.05 56.08 -26.78
C ALA A 189 -51.91 55.91 -28.04
N ALA A 190 -52.44 54.70 -28.29
CA ALA A 190 -53.34 54.45 -29.41
C ALA A 190 -54.66 55.22 -29.29
N GLN A 191 -55.26 55.26 -28.09
CA GLN A 191 -56.47 56.03 -27.82
C GLN A 191 -56.24 57.54 -28.04
N GLN A 192 -55.13 58.08 -27.52
CA GLN A 192 -54.78 59.48 -27.69
C GLN A 192 -54.57 59.86 -29.16
N SER A 193 -53.93 58.99 -29.96
CA SER A 193 -53.80 59.21 -31.40
C SER A 193 -55.16 59.29 -32.09
N THR A 194 -56.10 58.41 -31.73
CA THR A 194 -57.45 58.45 -32.33
C THR A 194 -58.25 59.68 -31.93
N GLU A 195 -58.13 60.16 -30.69
CA GLU A 195 -58.75 61.41 -30.24
C GLU A 195 -58.14 62.62 -30.95
N TYR A 196 -56.82 62.64 -31.13
CA TYR A 196 -56.13 63.70 -31.86
C TYR A 196 -56.61 63.76 -33.33
N ASP A 197 -56.73 62.61 -34.00
CA ASP A 197 -57.26 62.55 -35.38
C ASP A 197 -58.72 63.02 -35.47
N GLN A 198 -59.53 62.76 -34.44
CA GLN A 198 -60.91 63.25 -34.37
C GLN A 198 -60.97 64.76 -34.18
N LEU A 199 -60.18 65.32 -33.26
CA LEU A 199 -60.10 66.77 -33.03
C LEU A 199 -59.58 67.52 -34.25
N VAL A 200 -58.63 66.96 -35.00
CA VAL A 200 -58.16 67.53 -36.27
C VAL A 200 -59.30 67.59 -37.29
N LYS A 201 -60.10 66.52 -37.41
CA LYS A 201 -61.29 66.50 -38.28
C LYS A 201 -62.35 67.51 -37.86
N GLU A 202 -62.59 67.66 -36.55
CA GLU A 202 -63.52 68.67 -36.02
C GLU A 202 -63.03 70.10 -36.29
N ARG A 203 -61.73 70.37 -36.07
CA ARG A 203 -61.11 71.65 -36.43
C ARG A 203 -61.28 71.96 -37.92
N ASP A 204 -61.04 70.97 -38.79
CA ASP A 204 -61.17 71.13 -40.24
C ASP A 204 -62.62 71.35 -40.68
N ALA A 205 -63.58 70.78 -39.96
CA ALA A 205 -65.00 71.01 -40.19
C ALA A 205 -65.43 72.42 -39.76
N LEU A 206 -64.87 72.94 -38.66
CA LEU A 206 -65.14 74.30 -38.19
C LEU A 206 -64.52 75.39 -39.08
N LEU A 207 -63.34 75.13 -39.66
CA LEU A 207 -62.67 76.07 -40.58
C LEU A 207 -63.31 76.15 -41.97
N LYS A 208 -64.20 75.21 -42.32
CA LYS A 208 -64.94 75.19 -43.61
C LYS A 208 -66.32 75.87 -43.54
N LYS A 209 -66.72 76.39 -42.38
CA LYS A 209 -67.94 77.17 -42.17
C LYS A 209 -67.61 78.66 -42.14
#